data_AF-F7A8R1-F1
#
_entry.id   AF-F7A8R1-F1
#
_cell.length_a   1.000
_cell.length_b   1.000
_cell.length_c   1.000
_cell.angle_alpha   90.00
_cell.angle_beta   90.00
_cell.angle_gamma   90.00
#
_symmetry.space_group_name_H-M   'P 1'
#
loop_
_entity.id
_entity.type
_entity.pdbx_description
1 polymer ?
#
loop_
_entity_poly.entity_id
_entity_poly.type
_entity_poly.pdbx_seq_one_letter_code
_entity_poly.pdbx_strand_id
1 'polypeptide(L)'
;AALRWAPAPPGGPASGRQGLGGNRRGSRGPRQRGEDRRPGPSSGRGALRPPGRKKPSPPERKGEESPLPPAPLESGPLDLGGQRERWVKFQKRQSLTCEGAAKLLLDTFEYQGLVKHTGGCHCGAVRFEVWAAADLQVFDCNCSICRKKQNRHFIVPASRFKLLKGAENITTYTFNTHKAQHTFCKSCGVQSFYTPRSNPDGYGIAPHCLDEGTVRSVVLEEFNGNEWEKAMMDHKTIQSKSAE
;
A
#
# COMPACT_ATOMS: atom_id res chain seq x y z
N ALA A 1 -8.44 -40.71 12.38
CA ALA A 1 -8.15 -41.22 11.03
C ALA A 1 -6.91 -40.51 10.50
N ALA A 2 -5.77 -41.19 10.53
CA ALA A 2 -4.48 -40.66 10.08
C ALA A 2 -4.29 -40.94 8.59
N LEU A 3 -4.08 -39.91 7.78
CA LEU A 3 -3.73 -40.07 6.36
C LEU A 3 -2.22 -40.04 6.21
N ARG A 4 -1.71 -41.16 5.68
CA ARG A 4 -0.30 -41.50 5.46
C ARG A 4 0.23 -40.76 4.23
N TRP A 5 1.44 -40.22 4.34
CA TRP A 5 2.24 -39.73 3.21
C TRP A 5 2.88 -40.92 2.50
N ALA A 6 2.75 -41.01 1.18
CA ALA A 6 3.39 -42.04 0.34
C ALA A 6 4.89 -41.73 0.13
N PRO A 7 5.76 -42.74 -0.08
CA PRO A 7 7.21 -42.54 -0.23
C PRO A 7 7.61 -42.18 -1.67
N ALA A 8 8.71 -41.41 -1.79
CA ALA A 8 9.35 -41.05 -3.06
C ALA A 8 10.11 -42.25 -3.69
N PRO A 9 10.27 -42.29 -5.04
CA PRO A 9 11.02 -43.35 -5.72
C PRO A 9 12.55 -43.17 -5.64
N PRO A 10 13.35 -44.24 -5.88
CA PRO A 10 14.76 -44.29 -5.54
C PRO A 10 15.66 -43.65 -6.60
N GLY A 11 16.79 -43.09 -6.14
CA GLY A 11 17.85 -42.56 -6.98
C GLY A 11 18.86 -43.61 -7.45
N GLY A 12 19.67 -43.23 -8.44
CA GLY A 12 20.91 -43.88 -8.85
C GLY A 12 21.66 -43.00 -9.87
N PRO A 13 22.94 -43.31 -10.19
CA PRO A 13 24.05 -43.54 -9.28
C PRO A 13 25.10 -42.41 -9.36
N ALA A 14 25.93 -42.34 -8.33
CA ALA A 14 27.12 -41.50 -8.25
C ALA A 14 28.31 -42.14 -9.00
N SER A 15 29.08 -41.33 -9.72
CA SER A 15 30.46 -41.64 -10.09
C SER A 15 31.38 -40.58 -9.48
N GLY A 16 32.29 -41.02 -8.60
CA GLY A 16 33.45 -40.25 -8.13
C GLY A 16 34.44 -40.00 -9.28
N ARG A 17 35.63 -39.43 -9.10
CA ARG A 17 36.38 -38.82 -7.99
C ARG A 17 37.67 -38.31 -8.67
N GLN A 18 38.23 -37.20 -8.18
CA GLN A 18 39.67 -36.81 -8.12
C GLN A 18 39.77 -35.27 -8.24
N GLY A 19 40.34 -34.47 -7.33
CA GLY A 19 41.17 -34.76 -6.17
C GLY A 19 42.57 -34.19 -6.35
N LEU A 20 42.76 -32.88 -6.17
CA LEU A 20 44.02 -32.19 -5.82
C LEU A 20 43.55 -30.86 -5.16
N GLY A 21 43.89 -30.45 -3.94
CA GLY A 21 45.07 -30.66 -3.12
C GLY A 21 45.73 -29.29 -2.89
N GLY A 22 45.81 -28.80 -1.65
CA GLY A 22 46.76 -27.73 -1.30
C GLY A 22 46.28 -26.51 -0.49
N ASN A 23 46.01 -26.72 0.80
CA ASN A 23 46.70 -26.05 1.93
C ASN A 23 46.93 -24.51 1.93
N ARG A 24 46.40 -23.81 2.95
CA ARG A 24 47.21 -23.05 3.94
C ARG A 24 46.35 -22.34 5.01
N ARG A 25 46.63 -22.69 6.28
CA ARG A 25 46.88 -21.83 7.47
C ARG A 25 46.13 -20.49 7.50
N GLY A 26 45.31 -20.15 8.49
CA GLY A 26 45.42 -20.39 9.92
C GLY A 26 45.91 -19.11 10.61
N SER A 27 45.03 -18.40 11.34
CA SER A 27 45.40 -17.52 12.46
C SER A 27 44.15 -17.03 13.20
N ARG A 28 43.97 -17.59 14.40
CA ARG A 28 43.16 -17.03 15.49
C ARG A 28 43.85 -15.78 16.04
N GLY A 29 43.07 -14.78 16.43
CA GLY A 29 43.50 -13.63 17.24
C GLY A 29 42.30 -13.08 18.04
N PRO A 30 42.49 -12.53 19.25
CA PRO A 30 41.58 -12.76 20.37
C PRO A 30 40.56 -11.65 20.65
N ARG A 31 39.58 -12.05 21.47
CA ARG A 31 38.61 -11.22 22.19
C ARG A 31 39.29 -10.08 22.96
N GLN A 32 38.67 -8.89 22.95
CA GLN A 32 38.81 -7.93 24.04
C GLN A 32 37.43 -7.51 24.53
N ARG A 33 37.28 -7.70 25.84
CA ARG A 33 36.19 -7.33 26.73
C ARG A 33 36.66 -6.02 27.39
N GLY A 34 35.82 -4.99 27.40
CA GLY A 34 35.99 -3.79 28.22
C GLY A 34 34.59 -3.29 28.56
N GLU A 35 34.03 -3.71 29.69
CA GLU A 35 34.11 -3.08 31.03
C GLU A 35 33.36 -1.76 31.13
N ASP A 36 32.27 -1.86 31.89
CA ASP A 36 31.50 -0.82 32.54
C ASP A 36 32.37 0.23 33.23
N ARG A 37 32.05 1.52 33.03
CA ARG A 37 32.26 2.56 34.04
C ARG A 37 31.14 3.60 33.99
N ARG A 38 30.16 3.46 34.89
CA ARG A 38 29.52 4.61 35.55
C ARG A 38 30.42 5.06 36.71
N PRO A 39 30.42 6.35 37.04
CA PRO A 39 30.11 6.70 38.42
C PRO A 39 29.10 7.85 38.52
N GLY A 40 28.37 7.85 39.64
CA GLY A 40 27.26 8.75 39.95
C GLY A 40 27.68 10.13 40.51
N PRO A 41 26.87 10.70 41.42
CA PRO A 41 26.30 12.04 41.25
C PRO A 41 27.11 13.13 41.93
N SER A 42 27.13 14.34 41.35
CA SER A 42 27.61 15.54 42.01
C SER A 42 26.47 16.54 42.23
N SER A 43 26.26 16.83 43.51
CA SER A 43 25.45 17.89 44.09
C SER A 43 25.85 19.29 43.59
N GLY A 44 24.87 20.18 43.46
CA GLY A 44 25.11 21.56 43.03
C GLY A 44 23.89 22.48 43.17
N ARG A 45 23.65 22.91 44.41
CA ARG A 45 23.12 24.22 44.86
C ARG A 45 21.94 24.84 44.10
N GLY A 46 20.84 24.97 44.85
CA GLY A 46 19.68 25.78 44.46
C GLY A 46 20.02 27.25 44.28
N ALA A 47 19.49 27.82 43.21
CA ALA A 47 19.31 29.25 43.02
C ALA A 47 17.81 29.54 43.07
N LEU A 48 17.40 30.30 44.09
CA LEU A 48 16.05 30.84 44.24
C LEU A 48 15.73 31.76 43.04
N ARG A 49 14.71 31.40 42.26
CA ARG A 49 14.12 32.28 41.24
C ARG A 49 13.21 33.33 41.91
N PRO A 50 13.28 34.62 41.53
CA PRO A 50 12.33 35.62 42.02
C PRO A 50 10.94 35.40 41.40
N PRO A 51 9.85 35.81 42.08
CA PRO A 51 8.50 35.62 41.56
C PRO A 51 8.28 36.49 40.32
N GLY A 52 7.96 35.84 39.20
CA GLY A 52 7.62 36.50 37.95
C GLY A 52 6.32 37.31 38.09
N ARG A 53 6.38 38.60 37.73
CA ARG A 53 5.20 39.43 37.49
C ARG A 53 4.30 38.74 36.44
N LYS A 54 3.04 38.50 36.77
CA LYS A 54 2.03 38.05 35.80
C LYS A 54 1.91 39.13 34.71
N LYS A 55 2.24 38.78 33.46
CA LYS A 55 1.89 39.61 32.31
C LYS A 55 0.36 39.58 32.16
N PRO A 56 -0.32 40.73 31.94
CA PRO A 56 -1.74 40.74 31.67
C PRO A 56 -2.02 40.01 30.34
N SER A 57 -3.12 39.26 30.32
CA SER A 57 -3.67 38.59 29.16
C SER A 57 -3.92 39.60 28.02
N PRO A 58 -3.74 39.24 26.74
CA PRO A 58 -4.20 40.09 25.65
C PRO A 58 -5.73 40.17 25.66
N PRO A 59 -6.34 41.30 25.23
CA PRO A 59 -7.78 41.39 25.12
C PRO A 59 -8.31 40.42 24.07
N GLU A 60 -9.43 39.77 24.38
CA GLU A 60 -10.15 38.87 23.49
C GLU A 60 -10.48 39.58 22.17
N ARG A 61 -9.98 39.01 21.07
CA ARG A 61 -10.37 39.42 19.71
C ARG A 61 -11.83 38.99 19.53
N LYS A 62 -12.76 39.95 19.49
CA LYS A 62 -14.12 39.70 19.00
C LYS A 62 -13.98 39.12 17.59
N GLY A 63 -14.58 37.95 17.38
CA GLY A 63 -14.55 37.26 16.09
C GLY A 63 -15.15 38.16 15.02
N GLU A 64 -14.35 38.49 14.01
CA GLU A 64 -14.89 38.87 12.70
C GLU A 64 -15.42 37.59 12.08
N GLU A 65 -16.74 37.55 11.90
CA GLU A 65 -17.43 36.48 11.21
C GLU A 65 -16.98 36.47 9.75
N SER A 66 -16.31 35.39 9.34
CA SER A 66 -15.96 35.18 7.93
C SER A 66 -17.25 35.18 7.10
N PRO A 67 -17.34 35.92 5.99
CA PRO A 67 -18.53 35.89 5.15
C PRO A 67 -18.81 34.44 4.73
N LEU A 68 -20.04 33.99 4.97
CA LEU A 68 -20.52 32.71 4.47
C LEU A 68 -20.33 32.67 2.94
N PRO A 69 -19.96 31.51 2.36
CA PRO A 69 -19.88 31.38 0.91
C PRO A 69 -21.23 31.79 0.29
N PRO A 70 -21.24 32.46 -0.87
CA PRO A 70 -22.49 32.85 -1.52
C PRO A 70 -23.34 31.60 -1.75
N ALA A 71 -24.65 31.73 -1.51
CA ALA A 71 -25.61 30.69 -1.81
C ALA A 71 -25.41 30.20 -3.25
N PRO A 72 -25.58 28.89 -3.55
CA PRO A 72 -25.44 28.38 -4.89
C PRO A 72 -26.31 29.22 -5.83
N LEU A 73 -25.71 29.83 -6.86
CA LEU A 73 -26.48 30.44 -7.94
C LEU A 73 -27.45 29.36 -8.43
N GLU A 74 -28.75 29.62 -8.38
CA GLU A 74 -29.73 28.71 -8.95
C GLU A 74 -29.43 28.56 -10.44
N SER A 75 -28.81 27.42 -10.79
CA SER A 75 -28.68 27.02 -12.17
C SER A 75 -30.09 26.71 -12.67
N GLY A 76 -30.65 27.62 -13.49
CA GLY A 76 -31.83 27.30 -14.28
C GLY A 76 -31.63 25.97 -15.03
N PRO A 77 -32.71 25.26 -15.39
CA PRO A 77 -32.61 23.94 -16.00
C PRO A 77 -31.68 24.00 -17.22
N LEU A 78 -30.57 23.26 -17.15
CA LEU A 78 -29.62 23.12 -18.26
C LEU A 78 -30.38 22.67 -19.51
N ASP A 79 -30.37 23.50 -20.55
CA ASP A 79 -30.96 23.15 -21.84
C ASP A 79 -30.03 22.17 -22.56
N LEU A 80 -30.42 20.89 -22.52
CA LEU A 80 -29.67 19.79 -23.13
C LEU A 80 -30.02 19.60 -24.61
N GLY A 81 -30.97 20.36 -25.17
CA GLY A 81 -31.44 20.22 -26.56
C GLY A 81 -31.65 18.76 -26.98
N GLY A 82 -31.18 18.38 -28.17
CA GLY A 82 -31.27 17.02 -28.70
C GLY A 82 -30.51 15.94 -27.91
N GLN A 83 -29.66 16.31 -26.95
CA GLN A 83 -29.00 15.36 -26.05
C GLN A 83 -30.00 14.74 -25.07
N ARG A 84 -31.07 15.47 -24.69
CA ARG A 84 -32.13 14.99 -23.81
C ARG A 84 -32.82 13.74 -24.37
N GLU A 85 -33.20 13.78 -25.65
CA GLU A 85 -33.87 12.66 -26.31
C GLU A 85 -32.95 11.44 -26.47
N ARG A 86 -31.69 11.66 -26.83
CA ARG A 86 -30.67 10.60 -26.90
C ARG A 86 -30.47 9.95 -25.53
N TRP A 87 -30.41 10.74 -24.46
CA TRP A 87 -30.26 10.26 -23.09
C TRP A 87 -31.46 9.45 -22.60
N VAL A 88 -32.68 9.96 -22.80
CA VAL A 88 -33.92 9.23 -22.44
C VAL A 88 -34.02 7.91 -23.20
N LYS A 89 -33.62 7.87 -24.47
CA LYS A 89 -33.58 6.64 -25.28
C LYS A 89 -32.53 5.65 -24.77
N PHE A 90 -31.38 6.14 -24.32
CA PHE A 90 -30.33 5.33 -23.71
C PHE A 90 -30.77 4.73 -22.36
N GLN A 91 -31.36 5.55 -21.46
CA GLN A 91 -31.90 5.09 -20.18
C GLN A 91 -32.97 4.01 -20.35
N LYS A 92 -33.91 4.20 -21.29
CA LYS A 92 -34.94 3.19 -21.61
C LYS A 92 -34.34 1.90 -22.17
N ARG A 93 -33.31 1.98 -23.01
CA ARG A 93 -32.65 0.79 -23.59
C ARG A 93 -31.87 0.00 -22.54
N GLN A 94 -31.31 0.67 -21.54
CA GLN A 94 -30.50 0.06 -20.48
C GLN A 94 -31.33 -0.24 -19.21
N SER A 95 -32.63 0.07 -19.20
CA SER A 95 -33.51 -0.01 -18.02
C SER A 95 -32.93 0.67 -16.76
N LEU A 96 -32.23 1.80 -16.94
CA LEU A 96 -31.53 2.48 -15.84
C LEU A 96 -32.46 3.45 -15.11
N THR A 97 -32.43 3.41 -13.77
CA THR A 97 -32.95 4.50 -12.93
C THR A 97 -32.10 5.76 -13.10
N CYS A 98 -32.57 6.93 -12.66
CA CYS A 98 -31.76 8.15 -12.64
C CYS A 98 -30.43 7.94 -11.88
N GLU A 99 -30.48 7.24 -10.73
CA GLU A 99 -29.29 6.86 -9.96
C GLU A 99 -28.38 5.90 -10.74
N GLY A 100 -28.94 4.87 -11.39
CA GLY A 100 -28.16 3.93 -12.20
C GLY A 100 -27.48 4.60 -13.40
N ALA A 101 -28.14 5.58 -14.01
CA ALA A 101 -27.60 6.34 -15.13
C ALA A 101 -26.52 7.34 -14.67
N ALA A 102 -26.70 7.98 -13.51
CA ALA A 102 -25.67 8.80 -12.87
C ALA A 102 -24.43 7.96 -12.51
N LYS A 103 -24.64 6.79 -11.91
CA LYS A 103 -23.57 5.83 -11.62
C LYS A 103 -22.81 5.42 -12.89
N LEU A 104 -23.53 5.11 -13.97
CA LEU A 104 -22.89 4.75 -15.24
C LEU A 104 -22.02 5.89 -15.79
N LEU A 105 -22.51 7.13 -15.76
CA LEU A 105 -21.75 8.28 -16.23
C LEU A 105 -20.51 8.54 -15.36
N LEU A 106 -20.69 8.52 -14.03
CA LEU A 106 -19.59 8.66 -13.08
C LEU A 106 -18.55 7.56 -13.29
N ASP A 107 -18.98 6.30 -13.37
CA ASP A 107 -18.08 5.18 -13.64
C ASP A 107 -17.35 5.34 -15.00
N THR A 108 -18.04 5.85 -16.02
CA THR A 108 -17.45 6.03 -17.36
C THR A 108 -16.37 7.12 -17.37
N PHE A 109 -16.52 8.16 -16.55
CA PHE A 109 -15.51 9.22 -16.42
C PHE A 109 -14.39 8.85 -15.42
N GLU A 110 -14.72 8.21 -14.31
CA GLU A 110 -13.79 7.87 -13.23
C GLU A 110 -12.92 6.63 -13.55
N TYR A 111 -13.41 5.73 -14.42
CA TYR A 111 -12.72 4.51 -14.86
C TYR A 111 -12.33 4.51 -16.34
N GLN A 112 -12.23 5.68 -16.96
CA GLN A 112 -11.82 5.79 -18.36
C GLN A 112 -10.43 5.17 -18.57
N GLY A 113 -10.35 4.11 -19.40
CA GLY A 113 -9.10 3.37 -19.64
C GLY A 113 -8.74 2.33 -18.57
N LEU A 114 -9.57 2.14 -17.55
CA LEU A 114 -9.41 1.11 -16.54
C LEU A 114 -10.26 -0.11 -16.86
N VAL A 115 -9.78 -1.27 -16.41
CA VAL A 115 -10.50 -2.54 -16.46
C VAL A 115 -10.63 -3.09 -15.05
N LYS A 116 -11.66 -3.91 -14.85
CA LYS A 116 -11.86 -4.59 -13.57
C LYS A 116 -11.02 -5.85 -13.52
N HIS A 117 -10.07 -5.88 -12.58
CA HIS A 117 -9.34 -7.08 -12.22
C HIS A 117 -9.97 -7.74 -11.00
N THR A 118 -9.92 -9.06 -10.94
CA THR A 118 -10.21 -9.83 -9.73
C THR A 118 -8.93 -10.51 -9.26
N GLY A 119 -8.86 -10.82 -7.98
CA GLY A 119 -7.69 -11.48 -7.41
C GLY A 119 -7.93 -11.96 -6.00
N GLY A 120 -6.89 -12.52 -5.40
CA GLY A 120 -6.98 -13.03 -4.03
C GLY A 120 -5.71 -13.68 -3.53
N CYS A 121 -5.80 -14.25 -2.34
CA CYS A 121 -4.74 -15.10 -1.82
C CYS A 121 -4.77 -16.49 -2.47
N HIS A 122 -3.68 -17.26 -2.31
CA HIS A 122 -3.53 -18.58 -2.91
C HIS A 122 -4.66 -19.56 -2.53
N CYS A 123 -5.10 -19.59 -1.27
CA CYS A 123 -6.15 -20.51 -0.83
C CYS A 123 -7.58 -20.04 -1.15
N GLY A 124 -7.75 -18.86 -1.77
CA GLY A 124 -9.06 -18.30 -2.10
C GLY A 124 -9.91 -17.83 -0.91
N ALA A 125 -9.38 -17.87 0.32
CA ALA A 125 -10.07 -17.37 1.50
C ALA A 125 -10.27 -15.85 1.47
N VAL A 126 -9.34 -15.12 0.84
CA VAL A 126 -9.37 -13.67 0.64
C VAL A 126 -9.52 -13.40 -0.85
N ARG A 127 -10.56 -12.65 -1.23
CA ARG A 127 -10.87 -12.28 -2.62
C ARG A 127 -11.21 -10.80 -2.73
N PHE A 128 -10.80 -10.16 -3.80
CA PHE A 128 -11.06 -8.74 -4.05
C PHE A 128 -11.31 -8.47 -5.53
N GLU A 129 -11.87 -7.30 -5.82
CA GLU A 129 -11.85 -6.68 -7.14
C GLU A 129 -11.16 -5.32 -7.06
N VAL A 130 -10.50 -4.95 -8.15
CA VAL A 130 -9.80 -3.67 -8.27
C VAL A 130 -9.92 -3.14 -9.70
N TRP A 131 -10.14 -1.83 -9.82
CA TRP A 131 -10.08 -1.15 -11.11
C TRP A 131 -8.70 -0.55 -11.33
N ALA A 132 -8.04 -0.98 -12.40
CA ALA A 132 -6.71 -0.50 -12.79
C ALA A 132 -6.52 -0.61 -14.30
N ALA A 133 -5.46 -0.02 -14.84
CA ALA A 133 -5.14 -0.16 -16.26
C ALA A 133 -4.75 -1.62 -16.58
N ALA A 134 -5.10 -2.10 -17.78
CA ALA A 134 -4.68 -3.42 -18.23
C ALA A 134 -3.14 -3.53 -18.40
N ASP A 135 -2.47 -2.41 -18.67
CA ASP A 135 -1.01 -2.29 -18.65
C ASP A 135 -0.57 -1.77 -17.28
N LEU A 136 0.00 -2.65 -16.47
CA LEU A 136 0.32 -2.36 -15.07
C LEU A 136 1.74 -1.79 -14.94
N GLN A 137 1.86 -0.62 -14.32
CA GLN A 137 3.12 -0.10 -13.80
C GLN A 137 3.32 -0.58 -12.36
N VAL A 138 4.32 -1.44 -12.17
CA VAL A 138 4.55 -2.16 -10.92
C VAL A 138 5.88 -1.75 -10.32
N PHE A 139 5.88 -1.38 -9.04
CA PHE A 139 7.07 -1.00 -8.30
C PHE A 139 7.74 -2.23 -7.66
N ASP A 140 9.04 -2.37 -7.89
CA ASP A 140 9.90 -3.36 -7.25
C ASP A 140 10.77 -2.68 -6.17
N CYS A 141 10.28 -2.69 -4.94
CA CYS A 141 10.92 -2.02 -3.81
C CYS A 141 11.98 -2.91 -3.17
N ASN A 142 13.19 -2.36 -3.01
CA ASN A 142 14.34 -3.10 -2.51
C ASN A 142 14.51 -3.06 -0.97
N CYS A 143 13.57 -2.49 -0.20
CA CYS A 143 13.72 -2.42 1.27
C CYS A 143 13.68 -3.81 1.92
N SER A 144 14.16 -3.91 3.16
CA SER A 144 14.37 -5.21 3.83
C SER A 144 13.14 -6.12 3.87
N ILE A 145 11.95 -5.59 4.14
CA ILE A 145 10.70 -6.35 4.14
C ILE A 145 10.23 -6.70 2.73
N CYS A 146 10.32 -5.76 1.78
CA CYS A 146 9.85 -5.98 0.41
C CYS A 146 10.73 -7.01 -0.31
N ARG A 147 12.05 -6.98 -0.08
CA ARG A 147 12.98 -7.99 -0.58
C ARG A 147 12.68 -9.39 -0.03
N LYS A 148 12.39 -9.52 1.27
CA LYS A 148 12.02 -10.80 1.89
C LYS A 148 10.69 -11.34 1.38
N LYS A 149 9.73 -10.46 1.07
CA LYS A 149 8.41 -10.82 0.54
C LYS A 149 8.34 -10.95 -0.97
N GLN A 150 9.38 -10.51 -1.70
CA GLN A 150 9.31 -10.29 -3.15
C GLN A 150 8.11 -9.38 -3.52
N ASN A 151 7.92 -8.31 -2.75
CA ASN A 151 6.74 -7.45 -2.82
C ASN A 151 6.80 -6.47 -3.99
N ARG A 152 6.44 -6.96 -5.17
CA ARG A 152 6.12 -6.17 -6.36
C ARG A 152 4.66 -5.76 -6.30
N HIS A 153 4.36 -4.47 -6.51
CA HIS A 153 2.99 -3.98 -6.42
C HIS A 153 2.73 -2.76 -7.30
N PHE A 154 1.50 -2.60 -7.76
CA PHE A 154 0.99 -1.34 -8.29
C PHE A 154 0.04 -0.71 -7.26
N ILE A 155 -0.13 0.61 -7.30
CA ILE A 155 -0.93 1.35 -6.32
C ILE A 155 -2.22 1.81 -6.96
N VAL A 156 -3.32 1.67 -6.23
CA VAL A 156 -4.63 2.22 -6.58
C VAL A 156 -5.22 3.01 -5.40
N PRO A 157 -6.08 4.01 -5.66
CA PRO A 157 -6.89 4.64 -4.62
C PRO A 157 -7.82 3.63 -3.93
N ALA A 158 -8.17 3.89 -2.67
CA ALA A 158 -9.13 3.05 -1.95
C ALA A 158 -10.51 2.98 -2.63
N SER A 159 -10.93 4.04 -3.34
CA SER A 159 -12.19 4.07 -4.09
C SER A 159 -12.26 3.01 -5.19
N ARG A 160 -11.10 2.60 -5.74
CA ARG A 160 -10.99 1.61 -6.82
C ARG A 160 -10.83 0.18 -6.35
N PHE A 161 -10.74 -0.05 -5.04
CA PHE A 161 -10.52 -1.36 -4.45
C PHE A 161 -11.75 -1.81 -3.66
N LYS A 162 -12.12 -3.08 -3.81
CA LYS A 162 -13.19 -3.67 -3.01
C LYS A 162 -12.83 -5.08 -2.56
N LEU A 163 -12.82 -5.29 -1.25
CA LEU A 163 -12.74 -6.62 -0.66
C LEU A 163 -14.07 -7.35 -0.86
N LEU A 164 -14.03 -8.51 -1.52
CA LEU A 164 -15.20 -9.33 -1.81
C LEU A 164 -15.42 -10.41 -0.73
N LYS A 165 -14.34 -10.94 -0.15
CA LYS A 165 -14.37 -12.04 0.84
C LYS A 165 -13.13 -12.03 1.72
N GLY A 166 -13.26 -12.50 2.96
CA GLY A 166 -12.14 -12.91 3.80
C GLY A 166 -11.61 -11.84 4.75
N ALA A 167 -12.43 -10.87 5.15
CA ALA A 167 -12.07 -9.85 6.12
C ALA A 167 -11.57 -10.45 7.44
N GLU A 168 -12.19 -11.54 7.88
CA GLU A 168 -11.83 -12.34 9.04
C GLU A 168 -10.51 -13.11 8.87
N ASN A 169 -10.19 -13.48 7.62
CA ASN A 169 -9.02 -14.28 7.24
C ASN A 169 -7.77 -13.44 6.96
N ILE A 170 -7.84 -12.13 7.21
CA ILE A 170 -6.75 -11.19 7.03
C ILE A 170 -6.11 -10.85 8.38
N THR A 171 -4.78 -10.76 8.40
CA THR A 171 -4.01 -10.16 9.50
C THR A 171 -3.07 -9.08 8.97
N THR A 172 -2.62 -8.20 9.85
CA THR A 172 -1.78 -7.05 9.51
C THR A 172 -0.51 -7.04 10.36
N TYR A 173 0.62 -6.79 9.70
CA TYR A 173 1.90 -6.53 10.34
C TYR A 173 2.34 -5.09 10.08
N THR A 174 2.74 -4.36 11.12
CA THR A 174 3.29 -3.01 11.03
C THR A 174 4.64 -2.94 11.77
N PHE A 175 5.55 -2.09 11.30
CA PHE A 175 6.85 -1.87 11.92
C PHE A 175 7.38 -0.48 11.57
N ASN A 176 8.49 -0.08 12.21
CA ASN A 176 9.17 1.20 11.99
C ASN A 176 8.24 2.40 12.23
N THR A 177 7.75 3.04 11.17
CA THR A 177 6.82 4.18 11.29
C THR A 177 5.37 3.76 11.59
N HIS A 178 5.08 2.46 11.50
CA HIS A 178 3.73 1.88 11.64
C HIS A 178 2.67 2.41 10.64
N LYS A 179 3.10 3.19 9.62
CA LYS A 179 2.21 3.72 8.57
C LYS A 179 1.86 2.67 7.52
N ALA A 180 2.84 1.87 7.10
CA ALA A 180 2.59 0.75 6.19
C ALA A 180 1.87 -0.37 6.94
N GLN A 181 0.74 -0.82 6.40
CA GLN A 181 -0.02 -1.94 6.92
C GLN A 181 0.18 -3.13 5.99
N HIS A 182 1.07 -4.04 6.37
CA HIS A 182 1.35 -5.24 5.59
C HIS A 182 0.28 -6.30 5.88
N THR A 183 -0.77 -6.28 5.07
CA THR A 183 -1.95 -7.14 5.17
C THR A 183 -1.74 -8.47 4.44
N PHE A 184 -2.05 -9.60 5.05
CA PHE A 184 -1.90 -10.92 4.40
C PHE A 184 -2.88 -11.95 4.95
N CYS A 185 -3.09 -13.02 4.18
CA CYS A 185 -3.98 -14.11 4.57
C CYS A 185 -3.39 -14.91 5.75
N LYS A 186 -4.16 -15.05 6.83
CA LYS A 186 -3.79 -15.86 8.01
C LYS A 186 -3.61 -17.34 7.68
N SER A 187 -4.32 -17.85 6.67
CA SER A 187 -4.34 -19.27 6.33
C SER A 187 -3.19 -19.71 5.43
N CYS A 188 -2.82 -18.89 4.43
CA CYS A 188 -1.78 -19.26 3.45
C CYS A 188 -0.58 -18.31 3.42
N GLY A 189 -0.57 -17.22 4.20
CA GLY A 189 0.53 -16.27 4.28
C GLY A 189 0.67 -15.29 3.10
N VAL A 190 -0.10 -15.47 2.02
CA VAL A 190 -0.01 -14.62 0.83
C VAL A 190 -0.51 -13.20 1.11
N GLN A 191 0.33 -12.21 0.75
CA GLN A 191 0.00 -10.79 0.73
C GLN A 191 -0.49 -10.41 -0.67
N SER A 192 -1.81 -10.46 -0.88
CA SER A 192 -2.40 -10.11 -2.18
C SER A 192 -2.61 -8.60 -2.35
N PHE A 193 -2.77 -7.88 -1.25
CA PHE A 193 -2.78 -6.42 -1.20
C PHE A 193 -2.28 -5.94 0.17
N TYR A 194 -1.89 -4.67 0.26
CA TYR A 194 -1.49 -4.03 1.53
C TYR A 194 -1.63 -2.51 1.44
N THR A 195 -1.56 -1.79 2.56
CA THR A 195 -1.52 -0.31 2.56
C THR A 195 -0.07 0.16 2.63
N PRO A 196 0.48 0.79 1.57
CA PRO A 196 1.88 1.25 1.56
C PRO A 196 2.09 2.52 2.41
N ARG A 197 3.33 2.74 2.88
CA ARG A 197 3.70 3.97 3.62
C ARG A 197 3.49 5.25 2.80
N SER A 198 3.73 5.16 1.50
CA SER A 198 3.64 6.31 0.56
C SER A 198 2.21 6.75 0.30
N ASN A 199 1.24 5.82 0.35
CA ASN A 199 -0.15 6.03 -0.02
C ASN A 199 -1.05 5.36 1.03
N PRO A 200 -1.22 5.98 2.22
CA PRO A 200 -2.01 5.40 3.32
C PRO A 200 -3.52 5.33 3.01
N ASP A 201 -3.96 6.09 2.02
CA ASP A 201 -5.32 6.18 1.47
C ASP A 201 -5.53 5.27 0.24
N GLY A 202 -4.54 4.44 -0.10
CA GLY A 202 -4.60 3.52 -1.21
C GLY A 202 -4.19 2.10 -0.85
N TYR A 203 -4.22 1.23 -1.85
CA TYR A 203 -3.77 -0.15 -1.74
C TYR A 203 -2.69 -0.46 -2.76
N GLY A 204 -1.61 -1.08 -2.29
CA GLY A 204 -0.62 -1.75 -3.13
C GLY A 204 -1.10 -3.17 -3.44
N ILE A 205 -1.36 -3.47 -4.70
CA ILE A 205 -1.86 -4.78 -5.16
C ILE A 205 -0.71 -5.58 -5.74
N ALA A 206 -0.55 -6.82 -5.30
CA ALA A 206 0.44 -7.74 -5.86
C ALA A 206 -0.06 -8.26 -7.22
N PRO A 207 0.64 -7.98 -8.34
CA PRO A 207 0.15 -8.34 -9.68
C PRO A 207 0.07 -9.86 -9.88
N HIS A 208 0.92 -10.63 -9.21
CA HIS A 208 0.91 -12.09 -9.24
C HIS A 208 -0.25 -12.72 -8.44
N CYS A 209 -1.06 -11.90 -7.76
CA CYS A 209 -2.26 -12.34 -7.06
C CYS A 209 -3.56 -11.97 -7.80
N LEU A 210 -3.44 -11.38 -8.99
CA LEU A 210 -4.58 -11.17 -9.90
C LEU A 210 -4.90 -12.48 -10.61
N ASP A 211 -6.19 -12.70 -10.89
CA ASP A 211 -6.63 -13.80 -11.74
C ASP A 211 -6.26 -13.50 -13.21
N GLU A 212 -6.10 -14.55 -14.00
CA GLU A 212 -5.74 -14.44 -15.41
C GLU A 212 -6.85 -13.78 -16.25
N GLY A 213 -6.44 -13.11 -17.34
CA GLY A 213 -7.34 -12.68 -18.42
C GLY A 213 -7.56 -11.17 -18.58
N THR A 214 -7.21 -10.36 -17.59
CA THR A 214 -7.44 -8.90 -17.63
C THR A 214 -6.16 -8.07 -17.71
N VAL A 215 -5.02 -8.64 -17.30
CA VAL A 215 -3.70 -8.01 -17.40
C VAL A 215 -3.13 -8.23 -18.80
N ARG A 216 -2.75 -7.15 -19.48
CA ARG A 216 -2.14 -7.16 -20.81
C ARG A 216 -0.62 -7.11 -20.77
N SER A 217 -0.07 -6.24 -19.93
CA SER A 217 1.38 -6.10 -19.77
C SER A 217 1.74 -5.65 -18.35
N VAL A 218 2.98 -5.92 -17.94
CA VAL A 218 3.53 -5.48 -16.65
C VAL A 218 4.89 -4.86 -16.90
N VAL A 219 5.04 -3.60 -16.53
CA VAL A 219 6.31 -2.86 -16.55
C VAL A 219 6.80 -2.71 -15.12
N LEU A 220 8.03 -3.14 -14.86
CA LEU A 220 8.67 -3.02 -13.55
C LEU A 220 9.46 -1.72 -13.46
N GLU A 221 9.24 -0.99 -12.38
CA GLU A 221 10.00 0.20 -12.00
C GLU A 221 10.69 -0.06 -10.66
N GLU A 222 12.00 0.03 -10.62
CA GLU A 222 12.76 -0.17 -9.39
C GLU A 222 12.55 1.01 -8.43
N PHE A 223 12.37 0.71 -7.15
CA PHE A 223 12.27 1.71 -6.10
C PHE A 223 13.29 1.45 -5.00
N ASN A 224 14.13 2.45 -4.72
CA ASN A 224 15.14 2.36 -3.67
C ASN A 224 14.54 2.61 -2.29
N GLY A 225 13.89 1.60 -1.73
CA GLY A 225 13.31 1.66 -0.39
C GLY A 225 14.32 1.64 0.77
N ASN A 226 15.62 1.44 0.51
CA ASN A 226 16.66 1.60 1.55
C ASN A 226 16.97 3.08 1.83
N GLU A 227 16.82 3.95 0.83
CA GLU A 227 16.95 5.41 0.93
C GLU A 227 15.60 6.08 0.72
N TRP A 228 14.58 5.65 1.48
CA TRP A 228 13.17 5.98 1.22
C TRP A 228 12.92 7.49 1.10
N GLU A 229 13.48 8.30 1.99
CA GLU A 229 13.28 9.76 2.01
C GLU A 229 13.77 10.41 0.71
N LYS A 230 14.90 9.95 0.16
CA LYS A 230 15.46 10.44 -1.10
C LYS A 230 14.68 9.91 -2.30
N ALA A 231 14.39 8.60 -2.32
CA ALA A 231 13.64 7.98 -3.41
C ALA A 231 12.25 8.63 -3.61
N MET A 232 11.59 9.07 -2.53
CA MET A 232 10.31 9.78 -2.64
C MET A 232 10.43 11.19 -3.23
N MET A 233 11.60 11.85 -3.12
CA MET A 233 11.83 13.14 -3.78
C MET A 233 11.99 12.97 -5.30
N ASP A 234 12.62 11.87 -5.71
CA ASP A 234 12.90 11.56 -7.11
C ASP A 234 11.64 10.98 -7.82
N HIS A 235 10.83 10.18 -7.13
CA HIS A 235 9.59 9.59 -7.67
C HIS A 235 8.33 10.34 -7.24
N LYS A 236 8.16 11.57 -7.75
CA LYS A 236 6.96 12.40 -7.45
C LYS A 236 5.64 11.75 -7.87
N THR A 237 5.67 10.87 -8.87
CA THR A 237 4.48 10.17 -9.42
C THR A 237 3.89 9.14 -8.47
N ILE A 238 4.65 8.62 -7.50
CA ILE A 238 4.14 7.60 -6.56
C ILE A 238 3.07 8.21 -5.63
N GLN A 239 3.25 9.47 -5.22
CA GLN A 239 2.31 10.13 -4.32
C GLN A 239 0.95 10.40 -4.97
N SER A 240 0.89 10.65 -6.29
CA SER A 240 -0.38 10.93 -6.97
C SER A 240 -1.22 9.67 -7.23
N LYS A 241 -0.61 8.47 -7.21
CA LYS A 241 -1.31 7.22 -7.55
C LYS A 241 -2.46 6.81 -6.60
N SER A 242 -2.58 7.38 -5.41
CA SER A 242 -3.76 7.19 -4.56
C SER A 242 -4.74 8.34 -4.58
N ALA A 243 -4.36 9.49 -5.16
CA ALA A 243 -5.21 10.66 -5.33
C ALA A 243 -5.99 10.66 -6.66
N GLU A 244 -5.48 9.94 -7.67
CA GLU A 244 -6.02 9.88 -9.04
C GLU A 244 -6.67 8.55 -9.39
#